data_AF-A0A839P7F8-F1
#
_entry.id   AF-A0A839P7F8-F1
#
_cell.length_a   1.000
_cell.length_b   1.000
_cell.length_c   1.000
_cell.angle_alpha   90.00
_cell.angle_beta   90.00
_cell.angle_gamma   90.00
#
_symmetry.space_group_name_H-M   'P 1'
#
loop_
_entity.id
_entity.type
_entity.pdbx_description
1 polymer ?
#
loop_
_entity_poly.entity_id
_entity_poly.type
_entity_poly.pdbx_seq_one_letter_code
_entity_poly.pdbx_strand_id
1 'polypeptide(L)'
;MSPPSMKCTLYPVFAAASPLAVIYRRGPSNQTCLIAWDRSDDSFEIGQWFKGAVKPSWGGLSPNGEWLVSFLGKYRGPFATWTVLSRPPFLTALALWPKGDTWNGGGFFLSDDTLVLTHGEGPYEAAPGFSAPPGLTVLPFTRANAPGLTERAETAPSVGRWRPDPGRSGGWILAAPQGHACITTTSEITADPRRSLPESVRHSLCAGGGPPVPLPVSGWAAFDGNGDLLFSRGGALFRLAAADMAGMGSTEDLLARTRCLADFSDLRFRPLTAPYATPEAEDGFAPTLDRASREDRQRRRQMRKSHEAMRRAADRSR
;
A
#
# COMPACT_ATOMS: atom_id res chain seq x y z
N MET A 1 -23.74 8.64 15.37
CA MET A 1 -22.43 9.05 15.93
C MET A 1 -21.42 9.04 14.81
N SER A 2 -20.82 10.17 14.46
CA SER A 2 -19.72 10.20 13.48
C SER A 2 -18.51 9.45 14.06
N PRO A 3 -17.82 8.61 13.28
CA PRO A 3 -16.63 7.92 13.77
C PRO A 3 -15.57 8.96 14.21
N PRO A 4 -14.77 8.67 15.25
CA PRO A 4 -13.73 9.56 15.70
C PRO A 4 -12.80 9.91 14.52
N SER A 5 -12.50 11.20 14.36
CA SER A 5 -11.55 11.69 13.37
C SER A 5 -10.21 10.98 13.54
N MET A 6 -9.87 10.08 12.61
CA MET A 6 -8.59 9.39 12.60
C MET A 6 -7.50 10.39 12.19
N LYS A 7 -6.82 10.97 13.19
CA LYS A 7 -5.75 11.96 12.95
C LYS A 7 -4.52 11.36 12.26
N CYS A 8 -4.30 10.06 12.38
CA CYS A 8 -3.13 9.40 11.78
C CYS A 8 -3.44 7.92 11.52
N THR A 9 -3.15 7.42 10.32
CA THR A 9 -3.25 6.01 9.96
C THR A 9 -1.91 5.50 9.44
N LEU A 10 -1.63 4.22 9.69
CA LEU A 10 -0.45 3.54 9.18
C LEU A 10 -0.89 2.47 8.18
N TYR A 11 -0.18 2.38 7.06
CA TYR A 11 -0.33 1.29 6.11
C TYR A 11 1.05 0.74 5.75
N PRO A 12 1.48 -0.36 6.37
CA PRO A 12 2.73 -1.02 6.02
C PRO A 12 2.62 -1.83 4.72
N VAL A 13 3.68 -1.79 3.90
CA VAL A 13 3.94 -2.73 2.79
C VAL A 13 5.24 -3.48 3.07
N PHE A 14 5.31 -4.75 2.70
CA PHE A 14 6.39 -5.64 3.13
C PHE A 14 7.13 -6.21 1.92
N ALA A 15 8.46 -6.29 2.04
CA ALA A 15 9.27 -7.04 1.09
C ALA A 15 9.08 -8.55 1.33
N ALA A 16 8.99 -9.33 0.27
CA ALA A 16 8.65 -10.75 0.37
C ALA A 16 9.82 -11.63 0.86
N ALA A 17 11.05 -11.22 0.57
CA ALA A 17 12.29 -11.96 0.83
C ALA A 17 13.32 -11.13 1.64
N SER A 18 12.86 -10.08 2.32
CA SER A 18 13.69 -9.17 3.11
C SER A 18 12.96 -8.73 4.38
N PRO A 19 13.65 -8.45 5.50
CA PRO A 19 13.02 -7.92 6.71
C PRO A 19 12.44 -6.51 6.49
N LEU A 20 12.82 -5.83 5.42
CA LEU A 20 12.35 -4.48 5.13
C LEU A 20 10.83 -4.41 4.91
N ALA A 21 10.21 -3.45 5.58
CA ALA A 21 8.88 -2.95 5.32
C ALA A 21 8.92 -1.43 5.14
N VAL A 22 7.93 -0.88 4.44
CA VAL A 22 7.72 0.56 4.32
C VAL A 22 6.35 0.92 4.87
N ILE A 23 6.31 1.78 5.88
CA ILE A 23 5.08 2.28 6.48
C ILE A 23 4.69 3.59 5.82
N TYR A 24 3.50 3.60 5.21
CA TYR A 24 2.84 4.83 4.78
C TYR A 24 2.08 5.41 5.96
N ARG A 25 2.65 6.42 6.62
CA ARG A 25 2.02 7.16 7.70
C ARG A 25 1.24 8.34 7.11
N ARG A 26 -0.09 8.29 7.14
CA ARG A 26 -0.99 9.31 6.59
C ARG A 26 -1.68 10.12 7.69
N GLY A 27 -1.85 11.43 7.48
CA GLY A 27 -2.66 12.30 8.34
C GLY A 27 -1.82 13.30 9.16
N PRO A 28 -2.45 14.22 9.92
CA PRO A 28 -3.89 14.53 9.92
C PRO A 28 -4.38 15.27 8.67
N SER A 29 -3.47 15.68 7.78
CA SER A 29 -3.80 16.29 6.47
C SER A 29 -3.51 15.34 5.31
N ASN A 30 -3.64 15.78 4.05
CA ASN A 30 -3.18 15.04 2.85
C ASN A 30 -1.64 15.05 2.75
N GLN A 31 -0.99 14.58 3.82
CA GLN A 31 0.44 14.38 3.95
C GLN A 31 0.68 12.91 4.29
N THR A 32 1.58 12.29 3.56
CA THR A 32 2.02 10.92 3.77
C THR A 32 3.53 10.91 3.97
N CYS A 33 4.00 10.38 5.09
CA CYS A 33 5.40 10.08 5.33
C CYS A 33 5.67 8.62 4.98
N LEU A 34 6.75 8.34 4.26
CA LEU A 34 7.32 7.00 4.20
C LEU A 34 8.26 6.79 5.37
N ILE A 35 8.23 5.60 5.96
CA ILE A 35 9.11 5.20 7.05
C ILE A 35 9.61 3.80 6.71
N ALA A 36 10.92 3.60 6.60
CA ALA A 36 11.47 2.25 6.50
C ALA A 36 11.44 1.60 7.87
N TRP A 37 11.09 0.32 7.91
CA TRP A 37 11.04 -0.50 9.10
C TRP A 37 11.84 -1.77 8.83
N ASP A 38 12.95 -1.95 9.54
CA ASP A 38 13.67 -3.21 9.57
C ASP A 38 13.04 -4.10 10.64
N ARG A 39 12.42 -5.21 10.21
CA ARG A 39 11.75 -6.14 11.13
C ARG A 39 12.72 -7.08 11.87
N SER A 40 14.01 -7.07 11.53
CA SER A 40 15.00 -7.90 12.22
C SER A 40 15.28 -7.41 13.64
N ASP A 41 15.24 -6.09 13.86
CA ASP A 41 15.50 -5.43 15.14
C ASP A 41 14.45 -4.38 15.52
N ASP A 42 13.42 -4.18 14.69
CA ASP A 42 12.42 -3.11 14.80
C ASP A 42 13.02 -1.70 14.79
N SER A 43 14.08 -1.48 14.00
CA SER A 43 14.58 -0.13 13.72
C SER A 43 13.72 0.57 12.66
N PHE A 44 13.61 1.90 12.80
CA PHE A 44 12.78 2.74 11.95
C PHE A 44 13.56 3.94 11.40
N GLU A 45 13.50 4.15 10.09
CA GLU A 45 14.10 5.30 9.42
C GLU A 45 12.99 6.20 8.85
N ILE A 46 12.92 7.45 9.31
CA ILE A 46 11.96 8.44 8.82
C ILE A 46 12.41 8.96 7.45
N GLY A 47 11.60 8.67 6.43
CA GLY A 47 11.87 9.02 5.05
C GLY A 47 11.11 10.24 4.55
N GLN A 48 10.79 10.21 3.26
CA GLN A 48 10.27 11.37 2.54
C GLN A 48 8.78 11.64 2.83
N TRP A 49 8.44 12.92 2.90
CA TRP A 49 7.07 13.40 3.05
C TRP A 49 6.45 13.86 1.74
N PHE A 50 5.38 13.21 1.30
CA PHE A 50 4.61 13.61 0.14
C PHE A 50 3.32 14.33 0.53
N LYS A 51 3.09 15.51 -0.07
CA LYS A 51 1.83 16.25 0.03
C LYS A 51 0.96 15.97 -1.18
N GLY A 52 -0.04 15.12 -1.01
CA GLY A 52 -0.95 14.68 -2.08
C GLY A 52 -1.64 13.37 -1.74
N ALA A 53 -2.32 12.78 -2.73
CA ALA A 53 -2.90 11.46 -2.61
C ALA A 53 -1.85 10.37 -2.83
N VAL A 54 -1.79 9.42 -1.91
CA VAL A 54 -1.03 8.17 -2.04
C VAL A 54 -2.02 7.03 -1.91
N LYS A 55 -1.88 5.99 -2.75
CA LYS A 55 -2.65 4.75 -2.66
C LYS A 55 -1.71 3.59 -2.34
N PRO A 56 -1.40 3.32 -1.06
CA PRO A 56 -0.44 2.28 -0.66
C PRO A 56 -0.81 0.89 -1.17
N SER A 57 -2.10 0.54 -1.17
CA SER A 57 -2.60 -0.76 -1.63
C SER A 57 -2.45 -1.01 -3.13
N TRP A 58 -2.04 0.00 -3.90
CA TRP A 58 -1.78 -0.12 -5.34
C TRP A 58 -0.28 -0.20 -5.63
N GLY A 59 0.55 -0.14 -4.59
CA GLY A 59 2.00 -0.27 -4.69
C GLY A 59 2.51 -1.52 -3.98
N GLY A 60 3.83 -1.65 -3.93
CA GLY A 60 4.50 -2.77 -3.27
C GLY A 60 6.02 -2.63 -3.33
N LEU A 61 6.68 -3.48 -2.55
CA LEU A 61 8.14 -3.63 -2.57
C LEU A 61 8.54 -4.77 -3.52
N SER A 62 9.71 -4.68 -4.13
CA SER A 62 10.38 -5.85 -4.69
C SER A 62 10.67 -6.87 -3.57
N PRO A 63 10.82 -8.18 -3.87
CA PRO A 63 11.12 -9.19 -2.85
C PRO A 63 12.29 -8.85 -1.96
N ASN A 64 13.39 -8.38 -2.53
CA ASN A 64 14.58 -7.95 -1.81
C ASN A 64 14.40 -6.60 -1.08
N GLY A 65 13.32 -5.86 -1.36
CA GLY A 65 13.03 -4.57 -0.77
C GLY A 65 13.78 -3.38 -1.38
N GLU A 66 14.58 -3.58 -2.43
CA GLU A 66 15.34 -2.49 -3.08
C GLU A 66 14.41 -1.46 -3.74
N TRP A 67 13.34 -1.94 -4.37
CA TRP A 67 12.45 -1.12 -5.17
C TRP A 67 11.09 -0.93 -4.50
N LEU A 68 10.58 0.30 -4.57
CA LEU A 68 9.23 0.65 -4.18
C LEU A 68 8.47 1.18 -5.39
N VAL A 69 7.36 0.52 -5.73
CA VAL A 69 6.36 1.06 -6.67
C VAL A 69 5.20 1.67 -5.89
N SER A 70 4.79 2.88 -6.26
CA SER A 70 3.70 3.62 -5.60
C SER A 70 2.80 4.33 -6.60
N PHE A 71 1.50 4.41 -6.32
CA PHE A 71 0.58 5.26 -7.07
C PHE A 71 0.30 6.57 -6.32
N LEU A 72 0.54 7.68 -7.01
CA LEU A 72 0.52 9.04 -6.45
C LEU A 72 -0.41 9.96 -7.25
N GLY A 73 -0.86 11.04 -6.61
CA GLY A 73 -1.61 12.11 -7.27
C GLY A 73 -1.53 13.46 -6.56
N LYS A 74 -1.24 14.52 -7.32
CA LYS A 74 -1.37 15.92 -6.88
C LYS A 74 -2.58 16.62 -7.51
N TYR A 75 -3.17 16.03 -8.56
CA TYR A 75 -4.29 16.59 -9.33
C TYR A 75 -4.01 17.99 -9.91
N ARG A 76 -2.73 18.36 -10.01
CA ARG A 76 -2.16 19.62 -10.50
C ARG A 76 -0.75 19.33 -11.04
N GLY A 77 -0.20 20.19 -11.90
CA GLY A 77 1.12 19.97 -12.52
C GLY A 77 1.08 18.84 -13.56
N PRO A 78 2.18 18.55 -14.30
CA PRO A 78 2.10 17.93 -15.63
C PRO A 78 1.37 16.58 -15.65
N PHE A 79 1.31 15.86 -14.52
CA PHE A 79 0.52 14.65 -14.33
C PHE A 79 -0.44 14.80 -13.14
N ALA A 80 -1.74 14.58 -13.38
CA ALA A 80 -2.73 14.57 -12.30
C ALA A 80 -2.47 13.40 -11.31
N THR A 81 -2.13 12.24 -11.86
CA THR A 81 -1.80 10.99 -11.16
C THR A 81 -0.72 10.24 -11.94
N TRP A 82 0.10 9.46 -11.25
CA TRP A 82 1.19 8.67 -11.84
C TRP A 82 1.56 7.47 -10.97
N THR A 83 2.19 6.46 -11.58
CA THR A 83 2.98 5.46 -10.86
C THR A 83 4.42 5.92 -10.79
N VAL A 84 5.04 5.79 -9.63
CA VAL A 84 6.47 6.04 -9.43
C VAL A 84 7.16 4.75 -9.02
N LEU A 85 8.36 4.54 -9.56
CA LEU A 85 9.38 3.62 -9.04
C LEU A 85 10.42 4.45 -8.28
N SER A 86 10.77 4.02 -7.08
CA SER A 86 11.65 4.73 -6.15
C SER A 86 12.42 3.73 -5.28
N ARG A 87 13.35 4.21 -4.45
CA ARG A 87 14.00 3.41 -3.40
C ARG A 87 13.43 3.79 -2.03
N PRO A 88 13.05 2.83 -1.18
CA PRO A 88 12.68 3.12 0.20
C PRO A 88 13.75 3.92 0.97
N PRO A 89 13.35 4.75 1.96
CA PRO A 89 12.00 5.22 2.26
C PRO A 89 11.65 6.52 1.51
N PHE A 90 11.98 6.63 0.22
CA PHE A 90 11.75 7.83 -0.59
C PHE A 90 10.69 7.57 -1.67
N LEU A 91 10.06 8.65 -2.16
CA LEU A 91 9.19 8.66 -3.33
C LEU A 91 9.81 9.46 -4.49
N THR A 92 11.06 9.89 -4.35
CA THR A 92 11.84 10.47 -5.45
C THR A 92 11.91 9.47 -6.59
N ALA A 93 11.35 9.87 -7.73
CA ALA A 93 11.24 9.01 -8.90
C ALA A 93 12.61 8.66 -9.48
N LEU A 94 12.82 7.36 -9.68
CA LEU A 94 13.83 6.81 -10.58
C LEU A 94 13.22 6.47 -11.93
N ALA A 95 11.94 6.05 -11.93
CA ALA A 95 11.10 6.02 -13.11
C ALA A 95 9.68 6.50 -12.76
N LEU A 96 8.98 7.05 -13.74
CA LEU A 96 7.65 7.61 -13.55
C LEU A 96 6.78 7.34 -14.78
N TRP A 97 5.56 6.83 -14.56
CA TRP A 97 4.58 6.58 -15.62
C TRP A 97 3.30 7.41 -15.36
N PRO A 98 2.99 8.38 -16.22
CA PRO A 98 1.76 9.16 -16.10
C PRO A 98 0.51 8.30 -16.27
N LYS A 99 -0.50 8.50 -15.41
CA LYS A 99 -1.82 7.86 -15.57
C LYS A 99 -2.89 8.87 -15.99
N GLY A 100 -2.99 9.99 -15.27
CA GLY A 100 -3.95 11.07 -15.55
C GLY A 100 -5.39 10.81 -15.10
N ASP A 101 -5.69 9.63 -14.57
CA ASP A 101 -6.96 9.26 -13.95
C ASP A 101 -6.74 8.35 -12.71
N THR A 102 -7.81 7.89 -12.08
CA THR A 102 -7.76 6.96 -10.93
C THR A 102 -8.39 5.60 -11.25
N TRP A 103 -8.39 5.19 -12.52
CA TRP A 103 -8.88 3.90 -12.98
C TRP A 103 -7.68 2.97 -13.18
N ASN A 104 -7.42 2.13 -12.17
CA ASN A 104 -6.17 1.39 -11.99
C ASN A 104 -4.94 2.31 -11.86
N GLY A 105 -3.75 1.72 -11.88
CA GLY A 105 -2.51 2.40 -11.55
C GLY A 105 -1.74 1.69 -10.45
N GLY A 106 -0.50 2.12 -10.25
CA GLY A 106 0.45 1.41 -9.40
C GLY A 106 1.10 0.24 -10.13
N GLY A 107 1.45 -0.81 -9.39
CA GLY A 107 2.12 -1.99 -9.93
C GLY A 107 2.49 -2.99 -8.84
N PHE A 108 3.04 -4.13 -9.26
CA PHE A 108 3.54 -5.19 -8.39
C PHE A 108 4.79 -5.83 -8.99
N PHE A 109 5.64 -6.41 -8.13
CA PHE A 109 6.87 -7.08 -8.56
C PHE A 109 6.65 -8.59 -8.68
N LEU A 110 6.96 -9.17 -9.85
CA LEU A 110 7.02 -10.64 -10.04
C LEU A 110 8.32 -11.23 -9.49
N SER A 111 9.40 -10.46 -9.56
CA SER A 111 10.75 -10.78 -9.06
C SER A 111 11.45 -9.47 -8.66
N ASP A 112 12.71 -9.55 -8.24
CA ASP A 112 13.50 -8.35 -7.91
C ASP A 112 13.74 -7.43 -9.11
N ASP A 113 13.69 -8.00 -10.32
CA ASP A 113 14.02 -7.35 -11.58
C ASP A 113 12.82 -7.22 -12.54
N THR A 114 11.61 -7.64 -12.14
CA THR A 114 10.43 -7.59 -13.01
C THR A 114 9.26 -6.87 -12.34
N LEU A 115 8.99 -5.65 -12.80
CA LEU A 115 7.85 -4.82 -12.41
C LEU A 115 6.70 -4.99 -13.41
N VAL A 116 5.51 -5.29 -12.92
CA VAL A 116 4.27 -5.25 -13.71
C VAL A 116 3.49 -4.01 -13.32
N LEU A 117 3.25 -3.13 -14.31
CA LEU A 117 2.43 -1.94 -14.14
C LEU A 117 0.96 -2.27 -14.40
N THR A 118 0.08 -1.82 -13.51
CA THR A 118 -1.36 -2.13 -13.55
C THR A 118 -2.16 -1.02 -14.23
N HIS A 119 -1.61 -0.35 -15.24
CA HIS A 119 -2.25 0.80 -15.90
C HIS A 119 -3.33 0.40 -16.93
N GLY A 120 -3.44 -0.87 -17.31
CA GLY A 120 -4.34 -1.40 -18.37
C GLY A 120 -3.58 -1.91 -19.59
N GLU A 121 -4.24 -2.36 -20.66
CA GLU A 121 -3.49 -2.88 -21.82
C GLU A 121 -2.87 -1.73 -22.64
N GLY A 122 -1.54 -1.74 -22.82
CA GLY A 122 -0.81 -0.79 -23.68
C GLY A 122 0.66 -0.63 -23.28
N PRO A 123 1.50 -0.12 -24.19
CA PRO A 123 2.86 0.29 -23.81
C PRO A 123 2.77 1.50 -22.88
N TYR A 124 3.47 1.44 -21.75
CA TYR A 124 3.56 2.58 -20.83
C TYR A 124 4.84 3.36 -21.11
N GLU A 125 4.69 4.46 -21.82
CA GLU A 125 5.76 5.43 -21.96
C GLU A 125 6.06 6.05 -20.60
N ALA A 126 7.31 5.95 -20.17
CA ALA A 126 7.78 6.71 -19.03
C ALA A 126 7.68 8.22 -19.35
N ALA A 127 7.53 9.04 -18.31
CA ALA A 127 7.57 10.47 -18.47
C ALA A 127 8.92 10.92 -19.09
N PRO A 128 8.95 12.03 -19.84
CA PRO A 128 10.20 12.54 -20.41
C PRO A 128 11.31 12.66 -19.35
N GLY A 129 12.54 12.26 -19.69
CA GLY A 129 13.66 12.27 -18.74
C GLY A 129 13.67 11.11 -17.74
N PHE A 130 12.69 10.20 -17.78
CA PHE A 130 12.68 9.00 -16.97
C PHE A 130 12.76 7.73 -17.81
N SER A 131 13.46 6.74 -17.26
CA SER A 131 13.50 5.39 -17.77
C SER A 131 13.60 4.42 -16.60
N ALA A 132 13.15 3.17 -16.81
CA ALA A 132 13.40 2.12 -15.83
C ALA A 132 14.93 1.96 -15.64
N PRO A 133 15.41 1.74 -14.40
CA PRO A 133 16.82 1.43 -14.15
C PRO A 133 17.31 0.24 -14.98
N PRO A 134 18.60 0.22 -15.37
CA PRO A 134 19.17 -0.93 -16.05
C PRO A 134 18.94 -2.23 -15.28
N GLY A 135 18.57 -3.29 -15.99
CA GLY A 135 18.25 -4.60 -15.39
C GLY A 135 16.81 -4.73 -14.88
N LEU A 136 16.05 -3.64 -14.75
CA LEU A 136 14.62 -3.73 -14.39
C LEU A 136 13.74 -3.87 -15.64
N THR A 137 13.12 -5.03 -15.79
CA THR A 137 12.09 -5.30 -16.81
C THR A 137 10.75 -4.73 -16.36
N VAL A 138 10.12 -3.92 -17.21
CA VAL A 138 8.79 -3.34 -16.94
C VAL A 138 7.79 -3.89 -17.94
N LEU A 139 6.76 -4.56 -17.44
CA LEU A 139 5.73 -5.23 -18.23
C LEU A 139 4.36 -4.57 -18.03
N PRO A 140 3.51 -4.55 -19.06
CA PRO A 140 2.10 -4.26 -18.86
C PRO A 140 1.38 -5.41 -18.16
N PHE A 141 0.37 -5.09 -17.35
CA PHE A 141 -0.55 -6.11 -16.87
C PHE A 141 -1.32 -6.72 -18.05
N THR A 142 -1.29 -8.04 -18.17
CA THR A 142 -1.97 -8.80 -19.23
C THR A 142 -2.55 -10.08 -18.65
N ARG A 143 -3.44 -10.75 -19.37
CA ARG A 143 -3.91 -12.09 -18.96
C ARG A 143 -2.77 -13.11 -18.81
N ALA A 144 -1.68 -12.95 -19.57
CA ALA A 144 -0.54 -13.87 -19.53
C ALA A 144 0.24 -13.80 -18.21
N ASN A 145 0.31 -12.62 -17.57
CA ASN A 145 0.97 -12.45 -16.26
C ASN A 145 0.00 -12.41 -15.08
N ALA A 146 -1.31 -12.56 -15.32
CA ALA A 146 -2.31 -12.70 -14.26
C ALA A 146 -2.07 -13.91 -13.34
N PRO A 147 -1.64 -15.11 -13.82
CA PRO A 147 -1.28 -16.21 -12.92
C PRO A 147 -0.14 -15.86 -11.95
N GLY A 148 0.87 -15.13 -12.42
CA GLY A 148 1.98 -14.67 -11.57
C GLY A 148 1.52 -13.70 -10.47
N LEU A 149 0.51 -12.86 -10.73
CA LEU A 149 -0.11 -12.04 -9.69
C LEU A 149 -0.82 -12.90 -8.63
N THR A 150 -1.55 -13.94 -9.06
CA THR A 150 -2.22 -14.86 -8.14
C THR A 150 -1.21 -15.61 -7.28
N GLU A 151 -0.18 -16.20 -7.89
CA GLU A 151 0.90 -16.88 -7.18
C GLU A 151 1.59 -15.93 -6.19
N ARG A 152 1.79 -14.66 -6.56
CA ARG A 152 2.36 -13.66 -5.66
C ARG A 152 1.43 -13.29 -4.52
N ALA A 153 0.13 -13.19 -4.75
CA ALA A 153 -0.82 -13.00 -3.67
C ALA A 153 -0.84 -14.20 -2.69
N GLU A 154 -0.63 -15.41 -3.21
CA GLU A 154 -0.57 -16.65 -2.44
C GLU A 154 0.77 -16.84 -1.71
N THR A 155 1.88 -16.35 -2.27
CA THR A 155 3.24 -16.46 -1.70
C THR A 155 3.67 -15.21 -0.92
N ALA A 156 2.93 -14.10 -1.02
CA ALA A 156 3.16 -12.87 -0.27
C ALA A 156 3.34 -13.16 1.23
N PRO A 157 4.03 -12.27 1.98
CA PRO A 157 4.08 -12.41 3.43
C PRO A 157 2.66 -12.54 3.99
N SER A 158 2.51 -13.29 5.09
CA SER A 158 1.22 -13.53 5.77
C SER A 158 0.39 -12.26 5.95
N VAL A 159 1.03 -11.11 6.10
CA VAL A 159 0.42 -9.78 6.17
C VAL A 159 -0.57 -9.45 5.02
N GLY A 160 -0.44 -10.08 3.85
CA GLY A 160 -1.22 -9.81 2.65
C GLY A 160 -2.21 -10.90 2.23
N ARG A 161 -2.24 -12.06 2.90
CA ARG A 161 -2.99 -13.26 2.47
C ARG A 161 -4.47 -13.27 2.88
N TRP A 162 -5.12 -12.12 2.84
CA TRP A 162 -6.56 -12.01 3.12
C TRP A 162 -7.37 -12.82 2.11
N ARG A 163 -8.29 -13.65 2.58
CA ARG A 163 -9.22 -14.43 1.73
C ARG A 163 -10.66 -14.26 2.20
N PRO A 164 -11.66 -14.49 1.34
CA PRO A 164 -13.06 -14.54 1.77
C PRO A 164 -13.25 -15.55 2.91
N ASP A 165 -14.02 -15.16 3.92
CA ASP A 165 -14.37 -16.03 5.05
C ASP A 165 -15.55 -16.94 4.66
N PRO A 166 -15.36 -18.27 4.57
CA PRO A 166 -16.45 -19.18 4.21
C PRO A 166 -17.54 -19.24 5.29
N GLY A 167 -17.21 -18.92 6.55
CA GLY A 167 -18.15 -18.93 7.67
C GLY A 167 -18.96 -17.64 7.81
N ARG A 168 -18.65 -16.61 7.02
CA ARG A 168 -19.24 -15.28 7.19
C ARG A 168 -19.42 -14.57 5.85
N SER A 169 -20.66 -14.45 5.40
CA SER A 169 -20.99 -13.71 4.17
C SER A 169 -20.45 -12.27 4.24
N GLY A 170 -19.68 -11.87 3.22
CA GLY A 170 -19.01 -10.56 3.17
C GLY A 170 -17.82 -10.40 4.13
N GLY A 171 -17.49 -11.43 4.91
CA GLY A 171 -16.34 -11.46 5.80
C GLY A 171 -15.06 -11.86 5.09
N TRP A 172 -13.93 -11.48 5.68
CA TRP A 172 -12.60 -11.93 5.25
C TRP A 172 -11.81 -12.43 6.44
N ILE A 173 -10.92 -13.37 6.17
CA ILE A 173 -10.05 -14.00 7.14
C ILE A 173 -8.60 -13.90 6.70
N LEU A 174 -7.73 -13.60 7.65
CA LEU A 174 -6.28 -13.70 7.53
C LEU A 174 -5.80 -14.71 8.57
N ALA A 175 -5.24 -15.84 8.13
CA ALA A 175 -4.67 -16.82 9.04
C ALA A 175 -3.21 -16.46 9.37
N ALA A 176 -2.81 -16.69 10.63
CA ALA A 176 -1.40 -16.65 11.00
C ALA A 176 -0.63 -17.77 10.27
N PRO A 177 0.67 -17.57 9.93
CA PRO A 177 1.44 -18.56 9.16
C PRO A 177 1.43 -19.97 9.74
N GLN A 178 1.47 -20.12 11.08
CA GLN A 178 1.47 -21.40 11.78
C GLN A 178 0.06 -21.88 12.17
N GLY A 179 -0.99 -21.18 11.75
CA GLY A 179 -2.38 -21.58 12.00
C GLY A 179 -2.85 -21.45 13.47
N HIS A 180 -2.05 -20.83 14.34
CA HIS A 180 -2.38 -20.68 15.76
C HIS A 180 -3.47 -19.63 16.04
N ALA A 181 -3.67 -18.70 15.09
CA ALA A 181 -4.66 -17.62 15.19
C ALA A 181 -5.13 -17.17 13.79
N CYS A 182 -6.22 -16.39 13.76
CA CYS A 182 -6.64 -15.65 12.57
C CYS A 182 -7.21 -14.28 12.92
N ILE A 183 -7.18 -13.35 11.97
CA ILE A 183 -7.93 -12.09 12.04
C ILE A 183 -9.14 -12.23 11.12
N THR A 184 -10.32 -11.94 11.65
CA THR A 184 -11.56 -11.87 10.87
C THR A 184 -11.99 -10.41 10.70
N THR A 185 -12.62 -10.09 9.59
CA THR A 185 -13.18 -8.77 9.34
C THR A 185 -14.64 -8.81 8.98
N THR A 186 -15.35 -7.78 9.41
CA THR A 186 -16.68 -7.41 8.90
C THR A 186 -16.64 -6.00 8.38
N SER A 187 -17.16 -5.79 7.16
CA SER A 187 -17.31 -4.48 6.55
C SER A 187 -18.79 -4.23 6.25
N GLU A 188 -19.27 -3.03 6.54
CA GLU A 188 -20.66 -2.61 6.32
C GLU A 188 -20.91 -2.16 4.86
N ILE A 189 -19.85 -1.91 4.08
CA ILE A 189 -19.95 -1.22 2.77
C ILE A 189 -19.45 -2.09 1.61
N THR A 190 -18.29 -2.75 1.76
CA THR A 190 -17.69 -3.58 0.71
C THR A 190 -17.09 -4.85 1.28
N ALA A 191 -17.23 -5.99 0.60
CA ALA A 191 -16.66 -7.23 1.08
C ALA A 191 -15.13 -7.12 1.31
N ASP A 192 -14.34 -6.60 0.36
CA ASP A 192 -12.86 -6.62 0.43
C ASP A 192 -12.27 -5.56 1.41
N PRO A 193 -11.57 -5.98 2.49
CA PRO A 193 -10.96 -5.05 3.45
C PRO A 193 -9.81 -4.22 2.85
N ARG A 194 -9.20 -4.66 1.74
CA ARG A 194 -8.12 -3.92 1.05
C ARG A 194 -8.65 -2.70 0.27
N ARG A 195 -9.96 -2.69 0.00
CA ARG A 195 -10.66 -1.64 -0.77
C ARG A 195 -11.59 -0.78 0.10
N SER A 196 -11.90 -1.24 1.30
CA SER A 196 -12.78 -0.56 2.26
C SER A 196 -12.08 0.64 2.91
N LEU A 197 -12.85 1.63 3.38
CA LEU A 197 -12.31 2.68 4.25
C LEU A 197 -11.94 2.05 5.60
N PRO A 198 -10.79 2.40 6.22
CA PRO A 198 -10.41 1.76 7.47
C PRO A 198 -11.44 1.90 8.59
N GLU A 199 -12.20 3.00 8.64
CA GLU A 199 -13.27 3.17 9.64
C GLU A 199 -14.48 2.24 9.47
N SER A 200 -14.69 1.70 8.26
CA SER A 200 -15.83 0.82 7.95
C SER A 200 -15.53 -0.65 8.15
N VAL A 201 -14.30 -1.01 8.53
CA VAL A 201 -13.86 -2.38 8.77
C VAL A 201 -13.68 -2.60 10.27
N ARG A 202 -14.31 -3.64 10.80
CA ARG A 202 -14.05 -4.13 12.17
C ARG A 202 -13.18 -5.36 12.06
N HIS A 203 -12.08 -5.37 12.82
CA HIS A 203 -11.17 -6.50 12.91
C HIS A 203 -11.36 -7.21 14.25
N SER A 204 -11.31 -8.54 14.26
CA SER A 204 -11.29 -9.35 15.48
C SER A 204 -10.22 -10.43 15.37
N LEU A 205 -9.47 -10.65 16.44
CA LEU A 205 -8.52 -11.73 16.58
C LEU A 205 -9.25 -12.97 17.12
N CYS A 206 -9.06 -14.11 16.47
CA CYS A 206 -9.52 -15.40 16.94
C CYS A 206 -8.29 -16.26 17.24
N ALA A 207 -8.09 -16.67 18.49
CA ALA A 207 -6.96 -17.50 18.92
C ALA A 207 -7.38 -18.48 20.03
N GLY A 208 -6.77 -19.66 20.07
CA GLY A 208 -6.87 -20.59 21.21
C GLY A 208 -8.28 -21.08 21.57
N GLY A 209 -9.21 -21.15 20.60
CA GLY A 209 -10.59 -21.62 20.84
C GLY A 209 -11.48 -20.69 21.68
N GLY A 210 -10.95 -19.55 22.14
CA GLY A 210 -11.70 -18.53 22.86
C GLY A 210 -12.61 -17.71 21.93
N PRO A 211 -13.47 -16.85 22.50
CA PRO A 211 -14.29 -15.95 21.71
C PRO A 211 -13.43 -14.97 20.89
N PRO A 212 -13.89 -14.50 19.72
CA PRO A 212 -13.20 -13.47 18.96
C PRO A 212 -13.01 -12.18 19.79
N VAL A 213 -11.77 -11.70 19.87
CA VAL A 213 -11.40 -10.48 20.58
C VAL A 213 -11.37 -9.29 19.60
N PRO A 214 -12.17 -8.24 19.79
CA PRO A 214 -12.13 -7.06 18.92
C PRO A 214 -10.76 -6.38 18.96
N LEU A 215 -10.19 -6.08 17.79
CA LEU A 215 -8.95 -5.35 17.67
C LEU A 215 -9.21 -3.83 17.65
N PRO A 216 -8.52 -3.03 18.48
CA PRO A 216 -8.70 -1.57 18.54
C PRO A 216 -7.93 -0.87 17.41
N VAL A 217 -8.17 -1.31 16.18
CA VAL A 217 -7.41 -0.93 14.98
C VAL A 217 -7.95 0.37 14.39
N SER A 218 -7.03 1.22 13.91
CA SER A 218 -7.36 2.45 13.18
C SER A 218 -6.64 2.52 11.82
N GLY A 219 -6.72 1.45 11.03
CA GLY A 219 -5.99 1.39 9.76
C GLY A 219 -5.79 -0.02 9.24
N TRP A 220 -4.92 -0.75 9.91
CA TRP A 220 -4.33 -1.99 9.42
C TRP A 220 -3.99 -2.94 10.57
N ALA A 221 -4.19 -4.23 10.34
CA ALA A 221 -3.74 -5.33 11.18
C ALA A 221 -3.36 -6.53 10.31
N ALA A 222 -2.32 -7.27 10.70
CA ALA A 222 -1.88 -8.46 9.99
C ALA A 222 -0.93 -9.32 10.86
N PHE A 223 -0.53 -10.50 10.37
CA PHE A 223 0.48 -11.33 11.04
C PHE A 223 1.84 -11.21 10.39
N ASP A 224 2.88 -11.03 11.20
CA ASP A 224 4.27 -11.14 10.76
C ASP A 224 4.64 -12.60 10.40
N GLY A 225 5.78 -12.81 9.75
CA GLY A 225 6.24 -14.14 9.32
C GLY A 225 6.51 -15.10 10.48
N ASN A 226 6.88 -14.56 11.65
CA ASN A 226 7.07 -15.34 12.88
C ASN A 226 5.74 -15.72 13.58
N GLY A 227 4.61 -15.21 13.10
CA GLY A 227 3.29 -15.46 13.69
C GLY A 227 2.77 -14.34 14.59
N ASP A 228 3.57 -13.33 14.92
CA ASP A 228 3.14 -12.24 15.78
C ASP A 228 2.06 -11.39 15.12
N LEU A 229 1.11 -10.91 15.92
CA LEU A 229 0.09 -9.99 15.46
C LEU A 229 0.69 -8.59 15.45
N LEU A 230 0.59 -7.94 14.29
CA LEU A 230 0.93 -6.55 14.09
C LEU A 230 -0.35 -5.76 13.85
N PHE A 231 -0.47 -4.60 14.48
CA PHE A 231 -1.58 -3.71 14.19
C PHE A 231 -1.25 -2.24 14.45
N SER A 232 -2.06 -1.37 13.85
CA SER A 232 -1.92 0.07 13.99
C SER A 232 -3.09 0.69 14.75
N ARG A 233 -2.77 1.64 15.64
CA ARG A 233 -3.74 2.41 16.39
C ARG A 233 -3.21 3.83 16.60
N GLY A 234 -3.97 4.83 16.16
CA GLY A 234 -3.68 6.25 16.40
C GLY A 234 -2.39 6.78 15.79
N GLY A 235 -1.79 6.09 14.80
CA GLY A 235 -0.47 6.43 14.27
C GLY A 235 0.69 5.69 14.95
N ALA A 236 0.40 4.82 15.92
CA ALA A 236 1.37 3.92 16.53
C ALA A 236 1.22 2.49 15.99
N LEU A 237 2.33 1.76 16.00
CA LEU A 237 2.47 0.36 15.58
C LEU A 237 2.67 -0.51 16.82
N PHE A 238 1.89 -1.58 16.92
CA PHE A 238 1.88 -2.51 18.05
C PHE A 238 2.16 -3.93 17.59
N ARG A 239 2.77 -4.72 18.48
CA ARG A 239 3.00 -6.16 18.32
C ARG A 239 2.44 -6.92 19.52
N LEU A 240 1.80 -8.06 19.25
CA LEU A 240 1.49 -9.10 20.24
C LEU A 240 2.20 -10.38 19.81
N ALA A 241 3.00 -10.95 20.70
CA ALA A 241 3.73 -12.18 20.41
C ALA A 241 2.75 -13.36 20.23
N ALA A 242 3.06 -14.27 19.31
CA ALA A 242 2.27 -15.47 19.06
C ALA A 242 2.00 -16.30 20.33
N ALA A 243 3.01 -16.40 21.21
CA ALA A 243 2.92 -17.13 22.48
C ALA A 243 1.89 -16.52 23.46
N ASP A 244 1.61 -15.22 23.36
CA ASP A 244 0.75 -14.49 24.30
C ASP A 244 -0.70 -14.38 23.83
N MET A 245 -1.02 -14.89 22.62
CA MET A 245 -2.35 -14.77 22.02
C MET A 245 -3.41 -15.69 22.65
N ALA A 246 -2.98 -16.79 23.27
CA ALA A 246 -3.92 -17.75 23.87
C ALA A 246 -4.56 -17.19 25.15
N GLY A 247 -5.80 -17.59 25.41
CA GLY A 247 -6.50 -17.28 26.66
C GLY A 247 -6.81 -15.79 26.86
N MET A 248 -6.87 -14.99 25.79
CA MET A 248 -7.39 -13.62 25.86
C MET A 248 -8.92 -13.63 25.74
N GLY A 249 -9.60 -12.89 26.61
CA GLY A 249 -11.07 -12.78 26.61
C GLY A 249 -11.59 -11.42 26.17
N SER A 250 -10.75 -10.38 26.18
CA SER A 250 -11.17 -9.00 25.95
C SER A 250 -10.11 -8.17 25.21
N THR A 251 -10.54 -7.03 24.67
CA THR A 251 -9.63 -6.04 24.07
C THR A 251 -8.67 -5.44 25.11
N GLU A 252 -9.08 -5.37 26.38
CA GLU A 252 -8.23 -4.87 27.48
C GLU A 252 -7.09 -5.85 27.77
N ASP A 253 -7.39 -7.16 27.86
CA ASP A 253 -6.36 -8.20 28.01
C ASP A 253 -5.36 -8.18 26.86
N LEU A 254 -5.86 -8.01 25.64
CA LEU A 254 -5.03 -7.91 24.44
C LEU A 254 -4.09 -6.72 24.54
N LEU A 255 -4.61 -5.54 24.88
CA LEU A 255 -3.80 -4.33 25.00
C LEU A 255 -2.75 -4.45 26.10
N ALA A 256 -3.07 -5.09 27.22
CA ALA A 256 -2.13 -5.34 28.33
C ALA A 256 -0.94 -6.23 27.93
N ARG A 257 -1.11 -7.11 26.94
CA ARG A 257 -0.06 -8.01 26.43
C ARG A 257 0.66 -7.46 25.20
N THR A 258 0.16 -6.37 24.60
CA THR A 258 0.78 -5.78 23.41
C THR A 258 1.92 -4.83 23.75
N ARG A 259 2.99 -4.91 22.98
CA ARG A 259 4.09 -3.94 23.00
C ARG A 259 3.87 -2.88 21.91
N CYS A 260 4.03 -1.62 22.26
CA CYS A 260 4.18 -0.55 21.27
C CYS A 260 5.59 -0.63 20.66
N LEU A 261 5.70 -0.81 19.35
CA LEU A 261 6.97 -0.82 18.63
C LEU A 261 7.47 0.59 18.35
N ALA A 262 6.55 1.47 17.88
CA ALA A 262 6.84 2.87 17.60
C ALA A 262 5.55 3.70 17.56
N ASP A 263 5.65 4.97 17.93
CA ASP A 263 4.57 5.95 17.80
C ASP A 263 4.96 7.07 16.82
N PHE A 264 4.23 7.16 15.72
CA PHE A 264 4.44 8.16 14.67
C PHE A 264 3.34 9.24 14.64
N SER A 265 2.48 9.27 15.66
CA SER A 265 1.36 10.22 15.75
C SER A 265 1.87 11.67 15.76
N ASP A 266 3.00 11.92 16.42
CA ASP A 266 3.59 13.26 16.58
C ASP A 266 4.52 13.71 15.46
N LEU A 267 4.76 12.86 14.46
CA LEU A 267 5.51 13.27 13.29
C LEU A 267 4.84 14.47 12.60
N ARG A 268 5.68 15.42 12.18
CA ARG A 268 5.29 16.63 11.43
C ARG A 268 6.05 16.66 10.11
N PHE A 269 5.43 17.27 9.11
CA PHE A 269 6.04 17.42 7.80
C PHE A 269 7.44 18.01 7.91
N ARG A 270 8.42 17.28 7.36
CA ARG A 270 9.80 17.74 7.21
C ARG A 270 10.23 17.47 5.76
N PRO A 271 10.68 18.50 5.02
CA PRO A 271 11.25 18.24 3.70
C PRO A 271 12.50 17.37 3.86
N LEU A 272 12.56 16.30 3.08
CA LEU A 272 13.70 15.39 3.01
C LEU A 272 13.94 15.07 1.53
N THR A 273 15.15 15.33 1.07
CA THR A 273 15.59 15.02 -0.28
C THR A 273 16.17 13.62 -0.30
N ALA A 274 15.82 12.80 -1.29
CA ALA A 274 16.45 11.49 -1.45
C ALA A 274 17.95 11.65 -1.76
N PRO A 275 18.83 10.79 -1.23
CA PRO A 275 20.26 10.84 -1.51
C PRO A 275 20.62 10.73 -2.99
N TYR A 276 19.75 10.11 -3.77
CA TYR A 276 19.90 9.90 -5.21
C TYR A 276 19.11 10.92 -6.06
N ALA A 277 18.49 11.94 -5.43
CA ALA A 277 17.77 12.98 -6.16
C ALA A 277 18.75 13.83 -6.97
N THR A 278 18.39 14.15 -8.21
CA THR A 278 19.08 15.17 -8.98
C THR A 278 18.66 16.58 -8.51
N PRO A 279 19.54 17.60 -8.62
CA PRO A 279 19.25 18.96 -8.15
C PRO A 279 18.05 19.65 -8.81
N GLU A 280 17.54 19.14 -9.93
CA GLU A 280 16.53 19.76 -10.79
C GLU A 280 15.07 19.43 -10.41
N ALA A 281 14.85 18.65 -9.35
CA ALA A 281 13.51 18.32 -8.87
C ALA A 281 12.98 19.38 -7.90
N GLU A 282 12.14 20.32 -8.37
CA GLU A 282 11.53 21.40 -7.55
C GLU A 282 10.89 20.91 -6.24
N ASP A 283 10.29 19.72 -6.25
CA ASP A 283 9.65 19.10 -5.07
C ASP A 283 10.36 17.81 -4.63
N GLY A 284 11.49 17.42 -5.25
CA GLY A 284 12.20 16.19 -4.93
C GLY A 284 11.46 14.88 -5.28
N PHE A 285 10.34 14.92 -6.01
CA PHE A 285 9.59 13.71 -6.42
C PHE A 285 9.71 13.39 -7.91
N ALA A 286 9.82 14.42 -8.74
CA ALA A 286 10.12 14.33 -10.17
C ALA A 286 10.76 15.66 -10.59
N PRO A 287 11.67 15.67 -11.58
CA PRO A 287 12.14 16.90 -12.23
C PRO A 287 10.97 17.76 -12.68
N THR A 288 11.18 19.07 -12.74
CA THR A 288 10.22 20.01 -13.33
C THR A 288 10.11 19.69 -14.82
N LEU A 289 9.17 18.82 -15.17
CA LEU A 289 8.89 18.54 -16.57
C LEU A 289 8.24 19.76 -17.16
N ASP A 290 8.81 20.27 -18.24
CA ASP A 290 8.21 21.32 -19.04
C ASP A 290 6.74 20.97 -19.25
N ARG A 291 5.85 21.91 -18.87
CA ARG A 291 4.40 21.67 -18.78
C ARG A 291 3.96 20.86 -20.00
N ALA A 292 3.57 19.59 -19.76
CA ALA A 292 3.21 18.61 -20.79
C ALA A 292 2.62 19.32 -22.02
N SER A 293 3.25 19.08 -23.17
CA SER A 293 2.97 19.79 -24.42
C SER A 293 1.47 19.82 -24.70
N ARG A 294 0.99 20.81 -25.48
CA ARG A 294 -0.43 20.86 -25.87
C ARG A 294 -0.90 19.53 -26.48
N GLU A 295 -0.01 18.84 -27.20
CA GLU A 295 -0.22 17.54 -27.81
C GLU A 295 -0.37 16.41 -26.79
N ASP A 296 0.48 16.36 -25.75
CA ASP A 296 0.31 15.41 -24.65
C ASP A 296 -1.02 15.58 -23.92
N ARG A 297 -1.43 16.85 -23.71
CA ARG A 297 -2.74 17.17 -23.14
C ARG A 297 -3.89 16.71 -24.03
N GLN A 298 -3.75 16.82 -25.36
CA GLN A 298 -4.74 16.32 -26.31
C GLN A 298 -4.78 14.79 -26.37
N ARG A 299 -3.63 14.11 -26.50
CA ARG A 299 -3.52 12.63 -26.49
C ARG A 299 -4.16 12.04 -25.23
N ARG A 300 -3.95 12.67 -24.06
CA ARG A 300 -4.55 12.25 -22.78
C ARG A 300 -6.05 12.53 -22.68
N ARG A 301 -6.54 13.67 -23.20
CA ARG A 301 -7.99 13.90 -23.35
C ARG A 301 -8.64 12.85 -24.24
N GLN A 302 -7.95 12.45 -25.31
CA GLN A 302 -8.38 11.38 -26.21
C GLN A 302 -8.49 10.04 -25.47
N MET A 303 -7.45 9.65 -24.70
CA MET A 303 -7.47 8.43 -23.90
C MET A 303 -8.58 8.42 -22.84
N ARG A 304 -8.83 9.55 -22.16
CA ARG A 304 -9.93 9.65 -21.19
C ARG A 304 -11.29 9.44 -21.86
N LYS A 305 -11.52 10.08 -23.00
CA LYS A 305 -12.75 9.91 -23.79
C LYS A 305 -12.91 8.48 -24.29
N SER A 306 -11.82 7.84 -24.71
CA SER A 306 -11.82 6.45 -25.17
C SER A 306 -12.19 5.48 -24.03
N HIS A 307 -11.60 5.64 -22.84
CA HIS A 307 -11.98 4.84 -21.66
C HIS A 307 -13.44 5.09 -21.21
N GLU A 308 -13.92 6.33 -21.25
CA GLU A 308 -15.33 6.65 -20.97
C GLU A 308 -16.28 6.00 -22.00
N ALA A 309 -15.88 5.95 -23.28
CA ALA A 309 -16.65 5.30 -24.34
C ALA A 309 -16.68 3.76 -24.18
N MET A 310 -15.54 3.14 -23.83
CA MET A 310 -15.48 1.70 -23.54
C MET A 310 -16.39 1.29 -22.37
N ARG A 311 -16.48 2.12 -21.32
CA ARG A 311 -17.45 1.91 -20.22
C ARG A 311 -18.90 1.92 -20.72
N ARG A 312 -19.27 2.92 -21.51
CA ARG A 312 -20.63 3.04 -22.07
C ARG A 312 -21.01 1.87 -22.98
N ALA A 313 -20.03 1.22 -23.61
CA ALA A 313 -20.25 0.03 -24.42
C ALA A 313 -20.44 -1.23 -23.56
N ALA A 314 -19.61 -1.40 -22.53
CA ALA A 314 -19.69 -2.52 -21.58
C ALA A 314 -20.99 -2.50 -20.75
N ASP A 315 -21.50 -1.33 -20.39
CA ASP A 315 -22.77 -1.18 -19.66
C ASP A 315 -24.02 -1.42 -20.54
N ARG A 316 -23.91 -1.36 -21.87
CA ARG A 316 -25.01 -1.64 -22.82
C ARG A 316 -25.09 -3.10 -23.26
N SER A 317 -24.09 -3.90 -22.90
CA SER A 317 -23.97 -5.32 -23.27
C SER A 317 -24.29 -6.25 -22.09
N ARG A 318 -24.85 -5.69 -21.00
CA ARG A 318 -25.51 -6.38 -19.88
C ARG A 318 -26.99 -6.05 -19.90
#